data_AF-A0A0G0YF48-F1
#
_entry.id   AF-A0A0G0YF48-F1
#
_cell.length_a   1.000
_cell.length_b   1.000
_cell.length_c   1.000
_cell.angle_alpha   90.00
_cell.angle_beta   90.00
_cell.angle_gamma   90.00
#
_symmetry.space_group_name_H-M   'P 1'
#
loop_
_entity.id
_entity.type
_entity.pdbx_description
1 polymer ?
#
loop_
_entity_poly.entity_id
_entity_poly.type
_entity_poly.pdbx_seq_one_letter_code
_entity_poly.pdbx_strand_id
1 'polypeptide(L)'
;MRKLLIFLTFIAIILIGGYYYYLPEVRWHKAAQAAGGYPYQIGLTNVTITQCVTIGTPPVCVGAGSDPIATPLCNTKGPAVCTAYSVASGMPAGGMGNIALFLTTAIGQAGLTPGGQLIAGGISPVLMDSGVLASAGGCAGCGLGKADSSIIDRIAKVANYIIAGFKDKIK
;
A
#
# COMPACT_ATOMS: atom_id res chain seq x y z
N MET A 1 -44.24 -19.50 -11.94
CA MET A 1 -43.51 -19.52 -10.64
C MET A 1 -42.10 -20.11 -10.74
N ARG A 2 -41.89 -21.33 -11.27
CA ARG A 2 -40.56 -21.97 -11.35
C ARG A 2 -39.47 -21.13 -12.05
N LYS A 3 -39.80 -20.42 -13.14
CA LYS A 3 -38.85 -19.55 -13.86
C LYS A 3 -38.43 -18.29 -13.06
N LEU A 4 -39.34 -17.75 -12.24
CA LEU A 4 -39.08 -16.60 -11.36
C LEU A 4 -38.13 -16.98 -10.21
N LEU A 5 -38.36 -18.15 -9.60
CA LEU A 5 -37.51 -18.67 -8.52
C LEU A 5 -36.07 -18.92 -8.97
N ILE A 6 -35.88 -19.48 -10.18
CA ILE A 6 -34.55 -19.71 -10.76
C ILE A 6 -33.83 -18.40 -11.07
N PHE A 7 -34.56 -17.39 -11.55
CA PHE A 7 -33.98 -16.07 -11.84
C PHE A 7 -33.51 -15.35 -10.56
N LEU A 8 -34.32 -15.40 -9.51
CA LEU A 8 -33.99 -14.81 -8.21
C LEU A 8 -32.79 -15.48 -7.54
N THR A 9 -32.66 -16.82 -7.62
CA THR A 9 -31.48 -17.51 -7.10
C THR A 9 -30.22 -17.16 -7.88
N PHE A 10 -30.28 -17.01 -9.21
CA PHE A 10 -29.14 -16.57 -10.01
C PHE A 10 -28.65 -15.17 -9.63
N ILE A 11 -29.59 -14.23 -9.44
CA ILE A 11 -29.27 -12.87 -8.97
C ILE A 11 -28.63 -12.92 -7.58
N ALA A 12 -29.18 -13.71 -6.66
CA ALA A 12 -28.62 -13.85 -5.32
C ALA A 12 -27.19 -14.40 -5.35
N ILE A 13 -26.89 -15.40 -6.20
CA ILE A 13 -25.54 -15.94 -6.36
C ILE A 13 -24.58 -14.89 -6.91
N ILE A 14 -24.99 -14.11 -7.92
CA ILE A 14 -24.16 -13.03 -8.49
C ILE A 14 -23.90 -11.94 -7.45
N LEU A 15 -24.92 -11.53 -6.68
CA LEU A 15 -24.79 -10.52 -5.63
C LEU A 15 -23.89 -11.01 -4.49
N ILE A 16 -24.07 -12.25 -4.03
CA ILE A 16 -23.24 -12.84 -2.97
C ILE A 16 -21.80 -13.02 -3.46
N GLY A 17 -21.59 -13.57 -4.66
CA GLY A 17 -20.28 -13.76 -5.24
C GLY A 17 -19.55 -12.43 -5.49
N GLY A 18 -20.27 -11.42 -5.99
CA GLY A 18 -19.77 -10.06 -6.11
C GLY A 18 -19.39 -9.49 -4.76
N TYR A 19 -20.27 -9.58 -3.76
CA TYR A 19 -20.01 -9.11 -2.39
C TYR A 19 -18.72 -9.72 -1.80
N TYR A 20 -18.56 -11.05 -1.87
CA TYR A 20 -17.36 -11.74 -1.39
C TYR A 20 -16.09 -11.31 -2.15
N TYR A 21 -16.17 -11.06 -3.45
CA TYR A 21 -15.04 -10.58 -4.25
C TYR A 21 -14.60 -9.15 -3.85
N TYR A 22 -15.56 -8.31 -3.47
CA TYR A 22 -15.30 -6.94 -3.03
C TYR A 22 -14.88 -6.83 -1.56
N LEU A 23 -14.90 -7.93 -0.78
CA LEU A 23 -14.42 -7.92 0.60
C LEU A 23 -12.92 -7.53 0.66
N PRO A 24 -12.58 -6.43 1.35
CA PRO A 24 -11.21 -5.93 1.37
C PRO A 24 -10.20 -6.86 2.05
N GLU A 25 -10.63 -7.74 2.96
CA GLU A 25 -9.76 -8.78 3.53
C GLU A 25 -9.19 -9.72 2.46
N VAL A 26 -10.03 -10.13 1.50
CA VAL A 26 -9.61 -10.99 0.39
C VAL A 26 -8.63 -10.24 -0.52
N ARG A 27 -8.87 -8.95 -0.76
CA ARG A 27 -7.97 -8.09 -1.55
C ARG A 27 -6.63 -7.87 -0.84
N TRP A 28 -6.64 -7.69 0.48
CA TRP A 28 -5.43 -7.53 1.29
C TRP A 28 -4.58 -8.80 1.28
N HIS A 29 -5.21 -9.96 1.47
CA HIS A 29 -4.52 -11.24 1.40
C HIS A 29 -3.91 -11.49 0.02
N LYS A 30 -4.64 -11.17 -1.06
CA LYS A 30 -4.10 -11.23 -2.43
C LYS A 30 -2.94 -10.27 -2.66
N ALA A 31 -3.00 -9.05 -2.10
CA ALA A 31 -1.90 -8.09 -2.21
C ALA A 31 -0.67 -8.54 -1.43
N ALA A 32 -0.85 -9.10 -0.23
CA ALA A 32 0.23 -9.67 0.56
C ALA A 32 0.87 -10.87 -0.14
N GLN A 33 0.06 -11.76 -0.72
CA GLN A 33 0.55 -12.88 -1.53
C GLN A 33 1.30 -12.41 -2.77
N ALA A 34 0.79 -11.38 -3.46
CA ALA A 34 1.45 -10.80 -4.61
C ALA A 34 2.78 -10.13 -4.24
N ALA A 35 2.83 -9.41 -3.12
CA ALA A 35 4.07 -8.82 -2.58
C ALA A 35 5.10 -9.91 -2.22
N GLY A 36 4.66 -11.04 -1.67
CA GLY A 36 5.53 -12.19 -1.40
C GLY A 36 6.09 -12.89 -2.65
N GLY A 37 5.57 -12.57 -3.84
CA GLY A 37 6.12 -13.02 -5.12
C GLY A 37 7.33 -12.22 -5.60
N TYR A 38 7.70 -11.14 -4.92
CA TYR A 38 8.84 -10.30 -5.27
C TYR A 38 10.09 -10.65 -4.44
N PRO A 39 11.30 -10.41 -4.98
CA PRO A 39 12.55 -10.71 -4.27
C PRO A 39 12.76 -9.82 -3.05
N TYR A 40 12.20 -8.60 -3.04
CA TYR A 40 12.18 -7.73 -1.88
C TYR A 40 10.76 -7.42 -1.48
N GLN A 41 10.49 -7.45 -0.19
CA GLN A 41 9.18 -7.20 0.39
C GLN A 41 9.37 -6.35 1.62
N ILE A 42 8.45 -5.45 1.92
CA ILE A 42 8.48 -4.60 3.11
C ILE A 42 7.08 -4.46 3.66
N GLY A 43 6.91 -4.77 4.94
CA GLY A 43 5.66 -4.54 5.68
C GLY A 43 5.93 -3.50 6.76
N LEU A 44 5.21 -2.37 6.72
CA LEU A 44 5.34 -1.31 7.71
C LEU A 44 4.01 -1.01 8.37
N THR A 45 4.07 -0.63 9.65
CA THR A 45 2.97 -0.08 10.43
C THR A 45 3.40 1.26 11.02
N ASN A 46 2.44 2.10 11.39
CA ASN A 46 2.70 3.46 11.86
C ASN A 46 3.60 4.22 10.86
N VAL A 47 3.17 4.23 9.60
CA VAL A 47 3.99 4.72 8.49
C VAL A 47 4.15 6.23 8.57
N THR A 48 5.36 6.72 8.38
CA THR A 48 5.68 8.12 8.10
C THR A 48 5.98 8.27 6.60
N ILE A 49 5.46 9.33 5.99
CA ILE A 49 5.67 9.62 4.57
C ILE A 49 6.41 10.94 4.48
N THR A 50 7.63 10.90 3.95
CA THR A 50 8.48 12.08 3.77
C THR A 50 8.68 12.30 2.28
N GLN A 51 8.13 13.39 1.74
CA GLN A 51 8.28 13.73 0.32
C GLN A 51 9.73 14.11 0.00
N CYS A 52 10.26 13.70 -1.15
CA CYS A 52 11.56 14.18 -1.59
C CYS A 52 11.44 15.57 -2.25
N VAL A 53 12.38 16.46 -1.96
CA VAL A 53 12.42 17.85 -2.47
C VAL A 53 13.82 18.21 -2.97
N THR A 54 13.89 19.16 -3.88
CA THR A 54 15.16 19.66 -4.41
C THR A 54 15.55 20.96 -3.74
N ILE A 55 16.79 21.07 -3.27
CA ILE A 55 17.33 22.27 -2.59
C ILE A 55 18.69 22.67 -3.15
N GLY A 56 19.11 23.92 -2.90
CA GLY A 56 20.48 24.40 -3.13
C GLY A 56 20.82 24.76 -4.59
N THR A 57 22.09 25.13 -4.81
CA THR A 57 22.67 25.45 -6.11
C THR A 57 24.14 25.02 -6.11
N PRO A 58 24.54 23.92 -6.79
CA PRO A 58 23.74 23.07 -7.67
C PRO A 58 22.63 22.29 -6.93
N PRO A 59 21.52 21.97 -7.61
CA PRO A 59 20.36 21.34 -6.98
C PRO A 59 20.66 19.90 -6.52
N VAL A 60 20.25 19.56 -5.30
CA VAL A 60 20.38 18.22 -4.69
C VAL A 60 19.02 17.71 -4.20
N CYS A 61 18.79 16.39 -4.27
CA CYS A 61 17.53 15.76 -3.88
C CYS A 61 17.58 15.25 -2.43
N VAL A 62 16.77 15.83 -1.54
CA VAL A 62 16.77 15.51 -0.10
C VAL A 62 15.36 15.18 0.38
N GLY A 63 15.23 14.62 1.58
CA GLY A 63 13.92 14.48 2.21
C GLY A 63 13.38 15.85 2.62
N ALA A 64 12.07 16.06 2.50
CA ALA A 64 11.42 17.26 2.99
C ALA A 64 11.59 17.37 4.52
N GLY A 65 11.99 18.55 4.97
CA GLY A 65 12.27 18.79 6.39
C GLY A 65 13.63 18.23 6.82
N SER A 66 13.81 18.07 8.13
CA SER A 66 15.04 17.57 8.75
C SER A 66 14.97 16.08 9.06
N ASP A 67 14.27 15.27 8.23
CA ASP A 67 14.21 13.82 8.41
C ASP A 67 15.57 13.20 8.03
N PRO A 68 16.37 12.74 9.02
CA PRO A 68 17.71 12.26 8.78
C PRO A 68 17.70 10.90 8.04
N ILE A 69 16.57 10.20 8.01
CA ILE A 69 16.45 8.88 7.40
C ILE A 69 16.00 8.99 5.94
N ALA A 70 15.18 9.99 5.60
CA ALA A 70 14.71 10.19 4.23
C ALA A 70 15.78 10.76 3.28
N THR A 71 16.68 11.61 3.80
CA THR A 71 17.67 12.31 2.97
C THR A 71 18.61 11.37 2.21
N PRO A 72 19.20 10.32 2.82
CA PRO A 72 20.02 9.35 2.08
C PRO A 72 19.26 8.63 0.95
N LEU A 73 17.98 8.30 1.14
CA LEU A 73 17.18 7.64 0.09
C LEU A 73 16.80 8.60 -1.04
N CYS A 74 16.39 9.83 -0.72
CA CYS A 74 16.08 10.84 -1.74
C CYS A 74 17.32 11.18 -2.59
N ASN A 75 18.52 11.20 -1.99
CA ASN A 75 19.78 11.44 -2.70
C ASN A 75 20.11 10.37 -3.77
N THR A 76 19.45 9.20 -3.75
CA THR A 76 19.58 8.20 -4.83
C THR A 76 18.91 8.63 -6.14
N LYS A 77 18.10 9.70 -6.11
CA LYS A 77 17.40 10.24 -7.27
C LYS A 77 18.03 11.53 -7.76
N GLY A 78 18.01 11.71 -9.08
CA GLY A 78 18.43 12.95 -9.70
C GLY A 78 17.48 14.11 -9.37
N PRO A 79 17.95 15.37 -9.40
CA PRO A 79 17.14 16.55 -9.10
C PRO A 79 15.87 16.65 -9.95
N ALA A 80 15.93 16.23 -11.23
CA ALA A 80 14.83 16.32 -12.18
C ALA A 80 13.61 15.46 -11.84
N VAL A 81 13.79 14.35 -11.10
CA VAL A 81 12.71 13.41 -10.76
C VAL A 81 12.42 13.38 -9.26
N CYS A 82 13.13 14.20 -8.47
CA CYS A 82 13.11 14.16 -7.01
C CYS A 82 11.70 14.23 -6.42
N THR A 83 10.90 15.22 -6.86
CA THR A 83 9.56 15.49 -6.32
C THR A 83 8.51 14.42 -6.66
N ALA A 84 8.81 13.56 -7.64
CA ALA A 84 7.96 12.43 -7.99
C ALA A 84 8.05 11.28 -6.98
N TYR A 85 9.01 11.31 -6.05
CA TYR A 85 9.22 10.27 -5.05
C TYR A 85 8.94 10.75 -3.62
N SER A 86 8.54 9.81 -2.78
CA SER A 86 8.45 9.97 -1.33
C SER A 86 9.02 8.74 -0.64
N VAL A 87 9.65 8.96 0.50
CA VAL A 87 10.13 7.91 1.39
C VAL A 87 8.99 7.50 2.31
N ALA A 88 8.68 6.22 2.38
CA ALA A 88 7.82 5.66 3.42
C ALA A 88 8.69 4.88 4.41
N SER A 89 8.62 5.27 5.68
CA SER A 89 9.32 4.63 6.80
C SER A 89 8.32 4.25 7.90
N GLY A 90 8.66 3.33 8.79
CA GLY A 90 7.75 2.96 9.87
C GLY A 90 8.26 1.81 10.72
N MET A 91 7.38 1.31 11.59
CA MET A 91 7.67 0.14 12.41
C MET A 91 7.57 -1.12 11.54
N PRO A 92 8.61 -1.98 11.51
CA PRO A 92 8.61 -3.19 10.69
C PRO A 92 7.54 -4.17 11.20
N ALA A 93 6.69 -4.63 10.28
CA ALA A 93 5.63 -5.59 10.51
C ALA A 93 5.75 -6.84 9.61
N GLY A 94 6.81 -6.93 8.81
CA GLY A 94 7.12 -8.07 7.95
C GLY A 94 8.10 -7.69 6.85
N GLY A 95 8.62 -8.71 6.15
CA GLY A 95 9.55 -8.52 5.05
C GLY A 95 10.94 -8.04 5.47
N MET A 96 11.63 -7.40 4.53
CA MET A 96 13.02 -6.94 4.59
C MET A 96 13.04 -5.42 4.51
N GLY A 97 13.27 -4.77 5.65
CA GLY A 97 13.46 -3.32 5.75
C GLY A 97 12.43 -2.61 6.63
N ASN A 98 12.73 -1.36 6.93
CA ASN A 98 11.89 -0.44 7.71
C ASN A 98 11.65 0.90 6.98
N ILE A 99 12.16 1.02 5.75
CA ILE A 99 12.12 2.21 4.92
C ILE A 99 12.28 1.85 3.45
N ALA A 100 11.55 2.53 2.56
CA ALA A 100 11.75 2.43 1.12
C ALA A 100 11.28 3.70 0.40
N LEU A 101 11.77 3.88 -0.82
CA LEU A 101 11.41 4.97 -1.71
C LEU A 101 10.34 4.50 -2.70
N PHE A 102 9.27 5.28 -2.82
CA PHE A 102 8.12 5.00 -3.67
C PHE A 102 7.81 6.22 -4.54
N LEU A 103 7.14 6.01 -5.66
CA LEU A 103 6.51 7.11 -6.37
C LEU A 103 5.43 7.74 -5.47
N THR A 104 5.36 9.07 -5.42
CA THR A 104 4.34 9.79 -4.65
C THR A 104 2.94 9.48 -5.20
N THR A 105 2.82 9.36 -6.52
CA THR A 105 1.59 8.89 -7.18
C THR A 105 1.22 7.48 -6.75
N ALA A 106 2.22 6.65 -6.49
CA ALA A 106 2.01 5.28 -6.04
C ALA A 106 1.43 5.21 -4.63
N ILE A 107 2.03 5.96 -3.71
CA ILE A 107 1.54 6.14 -2.34
C ILE A 107 0.10 6.66 -2.34
N GLY A 108 -0.19 7.67 -3.17
CA GLY A 108 -1.53 8.25 -3.30
C GLY A 108 -2.56 7.26 -3.84
N GLN A 109 -2.22 6.49 -4.87
CA GLN A 109 -3.12 5.47 -5.42
C GLN A 109 -3.39 4.35 -4.42
N ALA A 110 -2.39 3.93 -3.66
CA ALA A 110 -2.55 2.94 -2.59
C ALA A 110 -3.32 3.48 -1.38
N GLY A 111 -3.62 4.79 -1.33
CA GLY A 111 -4.30 5.39 -0.18
C GLY A 111 -3.48 5.33 1.11
N LEU A 112 -2.15 5.33 1.00
CA LEU A 112 -1.28 5.31 2.16
C LEU A 112 -1.28 6.67 2.87
N THR A 113 -1.62 6.66 4.16
CA THR A 113 -1.65 7.84 5.01
C THR A 113 -0.62 7.73 6.14
N PRO A 114 -0.13 8.85 6.69
CA PRO A 114 0.66 8.84 7.92
C PRO A 114 -0.05 8.08 9.04
N GLY A 115 0.70 7.31 9.85
CA GLY A 115 0.18 6.40 10.87
C GLY A 115 -0.45 5.11 10.35
N GLY A 116 -0.59 4.97 9.03
CA GLY A 116 -1.21 3.81 8.38
C GLY A 116 -0.30 2.58 8.34
N GLN A 117 -0.72 1.59 7.55
CA GLN A 117 0.05 0.38 7.28
C GLN A 117 0.31 0.24 5.79
N LEU A 118 1.43 -0.36 5.41
CA LEU A 118 1.71 -0.74 4.04
C LEU A 118 2.34 -2.12 3.95
N ILE A 119 2.07 -2.80 2.85
CA ILE A 119 2.83 -3.94 2.38
C ILE A 119 3.25 -3.61 0.96
N ALA A 120 4.53 -3.75 0.67
CA ALA A 120 5.05 -3.63 -0.68
C ALA A 120 5.95 -4.80 -1.04
N GLY A 121 5.99 -5.14 -2.31
CA GLY A 121 6.96 -6.04 -2.93
C GLY A 121 7.57 -5.36 -4.14
N GLY A 122 8.86 -5.56 -4.40
CA GLY A 122 9.58 -4.94 -5.50
C GLY A 122 10.90 -5.65 -5.82
N ILE A 123 11.58 -5.18 -6.86
CA ILE A 123 12.85 -5.76 -7.33
C ILE A 123 14.08 -5.14 -6.65
N SER A 124 13.91 -4.06 -5.88
CA SER A 124 14.97 -3.37 -5.16
C SER A 124 14.58 -3.14 -3.70
N PRO A 125 15.52 -3.30 -2.75
CA PRO A 125 15.25 -3.09 -1.33
C PRO A 125 15.04 -1.61 -0.97
N VAL A 126 15.55 -0.70 -1.80
CA VAL A 126 15.49 0.75 -1.57
C VAL A 126 14.42 1.41 -2.44
N LEU A 127 14.24 0.92 -3.67
CA LEU A 127 13.35 1.51 -4.66
C LEU A 127 12.22 0.54 -5.00
N MET A 128 11.01 0.84 -4.55
CA MET A 128 9.84 -0.02 -4.68
C MET A 128 8.87 0.50 -5.76
N ASP A 129 9.39 1.11 -6.82
CA ASP A 129 8.56 1.66 -7.91
C ASP A 129 8.07 0.60 -8.91
N SER A 130 8.69 -0.58 -8.96
CA SER A 130 8.38 -1.63 -9.93
C SER A 130 7.84 -2.92 -9.28
N GLY A 131 6.74 -2.84 -8.55
CA GLY A 131 6.19 -4.03 -7.90
C GLY A 131 4.74 -3.94 -7.46
N VAL A 132 4.43 -4.35 -6.24
CA VAL A 132 3.08 -4.25 -5.65
C VAL A 132 3.19 -3.38 -4.42
N LEU A 133 2.25 -2.46 -4.25
CA LEU A 133 2.02 -1.75 -3.00
C LEU A 133 0.59 -2.02 -2.61
N ALA A 134 0.33 -2.10 -1.32
CA ALA A 134 -1.01 -2.02 -0.77
C ALA A 134 -0.90 -1.28 0.55
N SER A 135 -1.91 -0.47 0.84
CA SER A 135 -1.98 0.21 2.13
C SER A 135 -3.33 0.01 2.78
N ALA A 136 -3.28 0.03 4.10
CA ALA A 136 -4.43 0.17 4.96
C ALA A 136 -4.36 1.57 5.58
N GLY A 137 -4.70 2.59 4.78
CA GLY A 137 -4.83 3.99 5.23
C GLY A 137 -5.95 4.12 6.27
N GLY A 138 -5.77 5.02 7.24
CA GLY A 138 -6.81 5.32 8.23
C GLY A 138 -7.06 4.26 9.31
N CYS A 139 -6.26 3.19 9.41
CA CYS A 139 -6.27 2.34 10.59
C CYS A 139 -4.94 2.23 11.32
N ALA A 140 -4.71 3.20 12.21
CA ALA A 140 -3.73 3.08 13.27
C ALA A 140 -4.13 1.90 14.19
N GLY A 141 -3.35 0.82 14.17
CA GLY A 141 -3.57 -0.33 15.06
C GLY A 141 -4.58 -1.39 14.59
N CYS A 142 -5.08 -1.35 13.35
CA CYS A 142 -5.79 -2.51 12.81
C CYS A 142 -4.80 -3.63 12.54
N GLY A 143 -4.53 -4.43 13.56
CA GLY A 143 -4.10 -5.79 13.30
C GLY A 143 -5.20 -6.50 12.51
N LEU A 144 -5.14 -6.47 11.18
CA LEU A 144 -5.82 -7.47 10.35
C LEU A 144 -5.24 -8.88 10.60
N GLY A 145 -4.18 -8.98 11.41
CA GLY A 145 -3.70 -10.21 12.06
C GLY A 145 -4.29 -10.51 13.45
N LYS A 146 -5.21 -9.70 14.01
CA LYS A 146 -5.96 -10.05 15.23
C LYS A 146 -7.36 -10.51 14.85
N ALA A 147 -7.61 -11.81 15.01
CA ALA A 147 -8.81 -12.51 14.56
C ALA A 147 -10.12 -12.09 15.27
N ASP A 148 -10.09 -11.23 16.30
CA ASP A 148 -11.18 -11.15 17.30
C ASP A 148 -11.99 -9.85 17.33
N SER A 149 -12.31 -9.22 16.19
CA SER A 149 -13.33 -8.14 16.19
C SER A 149 -14.52 -8.48 15.31
N SER A 150 -15.70 -8.13 15.83
CA SER A 150 -17.02 -8.43 15.27
C SER A 150 -17.11 -8.06 13.79
N ILE A 151 -17.93 -8.78 13.02
CA ILE A 151 -18.13 -8.52 11.58
C ILE A 151 -18.50 -7.04 11.31
N ILE A 152 -19.21 -6.40 12.24
CA ILE A 152 -19.61 -4.99 12.15
C ILE A 152 -18.40 -4.05 12.32
N ASP A 153 -17.51 -4.32 13.29
CA ASP A 153 -16.28 -3.55 13.46
C ASP A 153 -15.32 -3.73 12.28
N ARG A 154 -15.28 -4.94 11.71
CA ARG A 154 -14.53 -5.22 10.48
C ARG A 154 -15.08 -4.37 9.35
N ILE A 155 -16.39 -4.36 9.09
CA ILE A 155 -17.02 -3.55 8.03
C ILE A 155 -16.75 -2.04 8.20
N ALA A 156 -16.82 -1.52 9.44
CA ALA A 156 -16.54 -0.11 9.73
C ALA A 156 -15.06 0.27 9.51
N LYS A 157 -14.13 -0.62 9.88
CA LYS A 157 -12.69 -0.45 9.60
C LYS A 157 -12.36 -0.63 8.11
N VAL A 158 -13.16 -1.44 7.43
CA VAL A 158 -13.02 -1.84 6.03
C VAL A 158 -13.39 -0.73 5.05
N ALA A 159 -14.30 0.17 5.42
CA ALA A 159 -14.69 1.32 4.60
C ALA A 159 -13.52 2.29 4.31
N ASN A 160 -12.43 2.24 5.10
CA ASN A 160 -11.27 3.11 4.93
C ASN A 160 -10.10 2.50 4.16
N TYR A 161 -10.20 1.24 3.70
CA TYR A 161 -9.09 0.58 3.00
C TYR A 161 -9.14 0.79 1.49
N ILE A 162 -8.10 1.42 0.94
CA ILE A 162 -7.86 1.52 -0.51
C ILE A 162 -6.70 0.59 -0.85
N ILE A 163 -6.94 -0.42 -1.69
CA ILE A 163 -5.88 -1.33 -2.17
C ILE A 163 -5.66 -1.05 -3.65
N ALA A 164 -4.56 -0.38 -3.99
CA ALA A 164 -4.09 -0.24 -5.37
C ALA A 164 -2.76 -0.97 -5.54
N GLY A 165 -2.75 -2.05 -6.31
CA GLY A 165 -1.52 -2.72 -6.73
C GLY A 165 -0.97 -2.03 -7.98
N PHE A 166 0.32 -1.68 -7.98
CA PHE A 166 1.01 -1.30 -9.21
C PHE A 166 0.97 -2.49 -10.17
N LYS A 167 0.50 -2.20 -11.38
CA LYS A 167 0.61 -3.11 -12.51
C LYS A 167 1.36 -2.36 -13.58
N ASP A 168 2.67 -2.37 -13.50
CA ASP A 168 3.45 -2.05 -14.68
C ASP A 168 3.53 -3.28 -15.57
N LYS A 169 3.01 -3.10 -16.78
CA LYS A 169 3.14 -4.06 -17.87
C LYS A 169 4.63 -4.27 -18.09
N ILE A 170 5.12 -5.48 -17.81
CA ILE A 170 6.33 -6.00 -18.44
C ILE A 170 6.12 -5.81 -19.95
N LYS A 171 6.84 -4.85 -20.54
CA LYS A 171 7.03 -4.74 -21.98
C LYS A 171 8.35 -5.41 -22.33
#